data_AF-A0A152UYW9-F1
#
_entry.id   AF-A0A152UYW9-F1
#
_cell.length_a   1.000
_cell.length_b   1.000
_cell.length_c   1.000
_cell.angle_alpha   90.00
_cell.angle_beta   90.00
_cell.angle_gamma   90.00
#
_symmetry.space_group_name_H-M   'P 1'
#
loop_
_entity.id
_entity.type
_entity.pdbx_description
1 polymer ?
#
loop_
_entity_poly.entity_id
_entity_poly.type
_entity_poly.pdbx_seq_one_letter_code
_entity_poly.pdbx_strand_id
1 'polypeptide(L)'
;MSAKVWVLGDAVVDLLPESDGRLLPCPGGAPANVAVGIARLGGTSGFIGRVGDDPFGALMQRTLLTEGVDITYLKQDEWHRTSTVLVDLNDQGERSFTFMVRPSADLFLETTDLPCWRHGEWLHLCSIALSAEPSRTSAFTAMTEIRHAGGFVSFDPNIREDLWQDEHLLRLCLRQALQLADVVKLSEEEWRLISGKTQNDRDICALAKEYEIAMLLVTKGAEGVVVCYRGQVHHFAGMSVDCVDSTGAGDAFVAGLLTGLSSTGLSTDEREMRRIIDLAQRCGALAVTAKGAMTALPCRQELE
;
A
#
# COMPACT_ATOMS: atom_id res chain seq x y z
N MET A 1 22.27 -5.37 5.98
CA MET A 1 21.75 -4.91 4.67
C MET A 1 20.25 -5.01 4.75
N SER A 2 19.52 -3.98 4.28
CA SER A 2 18.05 -4.02 4.25
C SER A 2 17.58 -5.18 3.37
N ALA A 3 16.56 -5.91 3.81
CA ALA A 3 15.88 -6.87 2.96
C ALA A 3 15.16 -6.14 1.82
N LYS A 4 14.95 -6.84 0.70
CA LYS A 4 14.18 -6.30 -0.42
C LYS A 4 12.69 -6.32 -0.09
N VAL A 5 11.99 -5.25 -0.45
CA VAL A 5 10.54 -5.14 -0.36
C VAL A 5 9.94 -5.20 -1.76
N TRP A 6 9.26 -6.28 -2.07
CA TRP A 6 8.43 -6.40 -3.26
C TRP A 6 7.06 -5.77 -2.99
N VAL A 7 6.57 -4.95 -3.90
CA VAL A 7 5.18 -4.48 -3.91
C VAL A 7 4.47 -5.12 -5.10
N LEU A 8 3.21 -5.53 -4.92
CA LEU A 8 2.42 -6.20 -5.94
C LEU A 8 1.07 -5.51 -6.12
N GLY A 9 0.73 -5.18 -7.36
CA GLY A 9 -0.60 -4.69 -7.72
C GLY A 9 -0.57 -3.62 -8.81
N ASP A 10 -1.37 -2.58 -8.61
CA ASP A 10 -1.67 -1.55 -9.58
C ASP A 10 -0.65 -0.40 -9.58
N ALA A 11 -0.24 -0.01 -10.78
CA ALA A 11 0.44 1.25 -11.07
C ALA A 11 -0.50 2.06 -11.97
N VAL A 12 -0.96 3.21 -11.47
CA VAL A 12 -2.07 3.95 -12.09
C VAL A 12 -1.66 5.36 -12.50
N VAL A 13 -2.42 5.96 -13.40
CA VAL A 13 -2.34 7.40 -13.64
C VAL A 13 -3.58 8.07 -13.06
N ASP A 14 -3.36 8.89 -12.03
CA ASP A 14 -4.37 9.74 -11.42
C ASP A 14 -4.49 11.03 -12.23
N LEU A 15 -5.69 11.33 -12.70
CA LEU A 15 -6.02 12.56 -13.42
C LEU A 15 -6.59 13.57 -12.42
N LEU A 16 -5.74 14.51 -11.99
CA LEU A 16 -6.13 15.54 -11.03
C LEU A 16 -6.71 16.77 -11.75
N PRO A 17 -7.76 17.41 -11.21
CA PRO A 17 -8.37 18.57 -11.83
C PRO A 17 -7.46 19.79 -11.68
N GLU A 18 -7.23 20.47 -12.80
CA GLU A 18 -6.61 21.79 -12.88
C GLU A 18 -7.62 22.85 -13.33
N SER A 19 -7.19 24.11 -13.43
CA SER A 19 -8.03 25.18 -13.95
C SER A 19 -8.45 24.94 -15.41
N ASP A 20 -9.62 25.46 -15.76
CA ASP A 20 -10.14 25.49 -17.14
C ASP A 20 -10.45 24.10 -17.72
N GLY A 21 -10.81 23.12 -16.87
CA GLY A 21 -11.18 21.76 -17.29
C GLY A 21 -10.00 20.90 -17.75
N ARG A 22 -8.77 21.32 -17.46
CA ARG A 22 -7.56 20.53 -17.69
C ARG A 22 -7.40 19.47 -16.61
N LEU A 23 -6.79 18.35 -16.99
CA LEU A 23 -6.45 17.26 -16.08
C LEU A 23 -4.93 17.05 -16.10
N LEU A 24 -4.32 17.06 -14.92
CA LEU A 24 -2.91 16.77 -14.74
C LEU A 24 -2.73 15.26 -14.54
N PRO A 25 -1.98 14.55 -15.42
CA PRO A 25 -1.63 13.16 -15.20
C PRO A 25 -0.53 13.03 -14.14
N CYS A 26 -0.86 12.43 -13.01
CA CYS A 26 0.05 12.14 -11.92
C CYS A 26 0.27 10.62 -11.80
N PRO A 27 1.53 10.15 -11.70
CA PRO A 27 1.81 8.78 -11.32
C PRO A 27 1.22 8.44 -9.95
N GLY A 28 0.58 7.28 -9.84
CA GLY A 28 -0.11 6.83 -8.64
C GLY A 28 -0.23 5.30 -8.56
N GLY A 29 -1.17 4.84 -7.75
CA GLY A 29 -1.38 3.43 -7.42
C GLY A 29 -0.75 3.10 -6.07
N ALA A 30 -1.53 2.53 -5.15
CA ALA A 30 -1.10 2.37 -3.76
C ALA A 30 0.21 1.55 -3.64
N PRO A 31 0.36 0.38 -4.30
CA PRO A 31 1.62 -0.35 -4.29
C PRO A 31 2.77 0.46 -4.91
N ALA A 32 2.52 1.22 -5.98
CA ALA A 32 3.54 2.02 -6.66
C ALA A 32 4.04 3.16 -5.76
N ASN A 33 3.13 3.83 -5.06
CA ASN A 33 3.44 4.88 -4.08
C ASN A 33 4.33 4.33 -2.96
N VAL A 34 3.99 3.14 -2.45
CA VAL A 34 4.80 2.46 -1.42
C VAL A 34 6.21 2.15 -1.93
N ALA A 35 6.35 1.60 -3.14
CA ALA A 35 7.67 1.29 -3.69
C ALA A 35 8.55 2.53 -3.89
N VAL A 36 7.98 3.62 -4.42
CA VAL A 36 8.68 4.90 -4.57
C VAL A 36 9.08 5.46 -3.22
N GLY A 37 8.17 5.44 -2.24
CA GLY A 37 8.47 5.91 -0.89
C GLY A 37 9.64 5.14 -0.26
N ILE A 38 9.65 3.81 -0.37
CA ILE A 38 10.76 2.99 0.14
C ILE A 38 12.08 3.34 -0.56
N ALA A 39 12.06 3.52 -1.89
CA ALA A 39 13.25 3.87 -2.65
C ALA A 39 13.81 5.25 -2.25
N ARG A 40 12.95 6.27 -2.09
CA ARG A 40 13.33 7.62 -1.65
C ARG A 40 13.91 7.66 -0.24
N LEU A 41 13.49 6.73 0.62
CA LEU A 41 14.05 6.55 1.97
C LEU A 41 15.39 5.80 1.98
N GLY A 42 15.86 5.35 0.81
CA GLY A 42 17.10 4.58 0.64
C GLY A 42 16.95 3.07 0.90
N GLY A 43 15.71 2.58 0.96
CA GLY A 43 15.39 1.15 0.99
C GLY A 43 15.56 0.51 -0.40
N THR A 44 15.38 -0.81 -0.46
CA THR A 44 15.44 -1.57 -1.72
C THR A 44 14.06 -2.11 -2.06
N SER A 45 13.35 -1.46 -2.98
CA SER A 45 12.02 -1.86 -3.44
C SER A 45 12.04 -2.47 -4.85
N GLY A 46 11.08 -3.35 -5.12
CA GLY A 46 10.80 -3.85 -6.47
C GLY A 46 9.30 -3.95 -6.71
N PHE A 47 8.88 -3.74 -7.96
CA PHE A 47 7.48 -3.72 -8.36
C PHE A 47 7.12 -4.97 -9.18
N ILE A 48 6.05 -5.66 -8.77
CA ILE A 48 5.48 -6.82 -9.46
C ILE A 48 4.09 -6.42 -9.97
N GLY A 49 3.87 -6.49 -11.28
CA GLY A 49 2.59 -6.07 -11.82
C GLY A 49 2.53 -6.04 -13.34
N ARG A 50 1.38 -5.58 -13.84
CA ARG A 50 1.16 -5.31 -15.26
C ARG A 50 0.63 -3.89 -15.44
N VAL A 51 1.15 -3.22 -16.46
CA VAL A 51 0.58 -1.98 -17.03
C VAL A 51 0.25 -2.24 -18.49
N GLY A 52 -0.59 -1.42 -19.13
CA GLY A 52 -0.85 -1.59 -20.56
C GLY A 52 0.36 -1.23 -21.42
N ASP A 53 0.46 -1.81 -22.61
CA ASP A 53 1.33 -1.30 -23.68
C ASP A 53 0.73 -0.02 -24.28
N ASP A 54 0.75 1.04 -23.47
CA ASP A 54 0.15 2.33 -23.76
C ASP A 54 0.97 3.48 -23.14
N PRO A 55 0.70 4.74 -23.52
CA PRO A 55 1.48 5.88 -23.01
C PRO A 55 1.48 6.04 -21.49
N PHE A 56 0.42 5.61 -20.80
CA PHE A 56 0.35 5.66 -19.34
C PHE A 56 1.16 4.53 -18.70
N GLY A 57 1.20 3.35 -19.30
CA GLY A 57 2.09 2.28 -18.86
C GLY A 57 3.56 2.67 -19.01
N ALA A 58 3.92 3.28 -20.15
CA ALA A 58 5.25 3.82 -20.38
C ALA A 58 5.60 4.95 -19.40
N LEU A 59 4.64 5.80 -19.03
CA LEU A 59 4.80 6.83 -18.00
C LEU A 59 5.11 6.19 -16.64
N MET A 60 4.37 5.16 -16.23
CA MET A 60 4.59 4.48 -14.95
C MET A 60 5.93 3.75 -14.91
N GLN A 61 6.30 3.02 -15.96
CA GLN A 61 7.61 2.37 -16.06
C GLN A 61 8.76 3.37 -15.92
N ARG A 62 8.70 4.49 -16.66
CA ARG A 62 9.72 5.55 -16.58
C ARG A 62 9.79 6.16 -15.19
N THR A 63 8.63 6.41 -14.56
CA THR A 63 8.56 7.00 -13.23
C THR A 63 9.23 6.07 -12.20
N LEU A 64 8.80 4.80 -12.14
CA LEU A 64 9.35 3.82 -11.21
C LEU A 64 10.87 3.62 -11.40
N LEU A 65 11.35 3.54 -12.64
CA LEU A 65 12.79 3.48 -12.93
C LEU A 65 13.54 4.72 -12.45
N THR A 66 12.98 5.91 -12.66
CA THR A 66 13.61 7.18 -12.27
C THR A 66 13.71 7.32 -10.76
N GLU A 67 12.69 6.80 -10.04
CA GLU A 67 12.65 6.75 -8.57
C GLU A 67 13.51 5.64 -7.97
N GLY A 68 14.19 4.82 -8.80
CA GLY A 68 15.11 3.78 -8.34
C GLY A 68 14.43 2.47 -7.91
N VAL A 69 13.17 2.26 -8.30
CA VAL A 69 12.43 1.00 -8.05
C VAL A 69 12.88 -0.06 -9.07
N ASP A 70 13.12 -1.30 -8.60
CA ASP A 70 13.36 -2.42 -9.51
C ASP A 70 12.06 -2.85 -10.22
N ILE A 71 12.01 -2.67 -11.53
CA ILE A 71 10.85 -3.01 -12.37
C ILE A 71 11.05 -4.29 -13.19
N THR A 72 12.00 -5.16 -12.82
CA THR A 72 12.26 -6.43 -13.55
C THR A 72 11.00 -7.29 -13.72
N TYR A 73 10.04 -7.17 -12.79
CA TYR A 73 8.77 -7.91 -12.78
C TYR A 73 7.54 -7.04 -13.09
N LEU A 74 7.74 -5.88 -13.72
CA LEU A 74 6.68 -5.06 -14.30
C LEU A 74 6.55 -5.36 -15.80
N LYS A 75 5.44 -5.99 -16.21
CA LYS A 75 5.18 -6.33 -17.61
C LYS A 75 4.24 -5.34 -18.28
N GLN A 76 4.37 -5.22 -19.60
CA GLN A 76 3.38 -4.53 -20.43
C GLN A 76 2.39 -5.55 -20.99
N ASP A 77 1.11 -5.24 -20.89
CA ASP A 77 0.01 -6.04 -21.41
C ASP A 77 -0.47 -5.46 -22.75
N GLU A 78 -0.40 -6.26 -23.81
CA GLU A 78 -0.75 -5.82 -25.17
C GLU A 78 -2.26 -5.56 -25.34
N TRP A 79 -3.10 -6.22 -24.53
CA TRP A 79 -4.55 -6.30 -24.73
C TRP A 79 -5.32 -5.35 -23.82
N HIS A 80 -4.82 -5.14 -22.61
CA HIS A 80 -5.46 -4.33 -21.59
C HIS A 80 -4.78 -2.96 -21.48
N ARG A 81 -5.42 -2.04 -20.77
CA ARG A 81 -4.92 -0.67 -20.60
C ARG A 81 -4.52 -0.40 -19.16
N THR A 82 -3.56 0.49 -19.00
CA THR A 82 -3.12 0.99 -17.70
C THR A 82 -4.30 1.63 -16.97
N SER A 83 -4.44 1.34 -15.67
CA SER A 83 -5.49 1.93 -14.86
C SER A 83 -5.41 3.46 -14.90
N THR A 84 -6.54 4.09 -15.17
CA THR A 84 -6.69 5.54 -15.22
C THR A 84 -7.78 5.92 -14.25
N VAL A 85 -7.46 6.81 -13.31
CA VAL A 85 -8.36 7.20 -12.24
C VAL A 85 -8.64 8.69 -12.36
N LEU A 86 -9.90 9.07 -12.50
CA LEU A 86 -10.30 10.47 -12.38
C LEU A 86 -10.45 10.79 -10.89
N VAL A 87 -9.68 11.77 -10.42
CA VAL A 87 -9.80 12.28 -9.06
C VAL A 87 -10.72 13.48 -9.10
N ASP A 88 -11.81 13.45 -8.33
CA ASP A 88 -12.65 14.63 -8.13
C ASP A 88 -12.44 15.18 -6.72
N LEU A 89 -12.56 16.50 -6.58
CA LEU A 89 -12.49 17.21 -5.31
C LEU A 89 -13.84 17.86 -5.07
N ASN A 90 -14.59 17.36 -4.09
CA ASN A 90 -15.86 18.00 -3.74
C ASN A 90 -15.62 19.36 -3.06
N ASP A 91 -16.70 20.12 -2.85
CA ASP A 91 -16.64 21.46 -2.24
C ASP A 91 -16.06 21.47 -0.82
N GLN A 92 -15.96 20.31 -0.16
CA GLN A 92 -15.36 20.14 1.17
C GLN A 92 -13.89 19.68 1.10
N GLY A 93 -13.33 19.54 -0.10
CA GLY A 93 -11.96 19.06 -0.34
C GLY A 93 -11.79 17.55 -0.19
N GLU A 94 -12.88 16.81 0.00
CA GLU A 94 -12.88 15.35 0.05
C GLU A 94 -12.78 14.80 -1.38
N ARG A 95 -11.90 13.81 -1.55
CA ARG A 95 -11.63 13.23 -2.86
C ARG A 95 -12.53 12.05 -3.13
N SER A 96 -13.00 11.95 -4.36
CA SER A 96 -13.57 10.72 -4.89
C SER A 96 -12.72 10.20 -6.04
N PHE A 97 -12.62 8.87 -6.14
CA PHE A 97 -11.82 8.20 -7.16
C PHE A 97 -12.75 7.46 -8.11
N THR A 98 -12.75 7.86 -9.38
CA THR A 98 -13.50 7.16 -10.43
C THR A 98 -12.54 6.39 -11.32
N PHE A 99 -12.54 5.07 -11.21
CA PHE A 99 -11.75 4.20 -12.07
C PHE A 99 -12.37 4.13 -13.47
N MET A 100 -11.63 4.61 -14.48
CA MET A 100 -12.12 4.71 -15.87
C MET A 100 -11.86 3.45 -16.69
N VAL A 101 -10.86 2.65 -16.30
CA VAL A 101 -10.48 1.40 -16.99
C VAL A 101 -10.82 0.23 -16.07
N ARG A 102 -11.79 -0.60 -16.47
CA ARG A 102 -12.26 -1.76 -15.68
C ARG A 102 -12.56 -2.96 -16.61
N PRO A 103 -11.85 -4.10 -16.50
CA PRO A 103 -10.61 -4.31 -15.73
C PRO A 103 -9.41 -3.63 -16.40
N SER A 104 -8.48 -3.13 -15.60
CA SER A 104 -7.16 -2.63 -16.04
C SER A 104 -6.11 -3.75 -16.08
N ALA A 105 -4.97 -3.48 -16.72
CA ALA A 105 -3.92 -4.47 -16.98
C ALA A 105 -3.39 -5.18 -15.71
N ASP A 106 -3.34 -4.50 -14.57
CA ASP A 106 -2.90 -5.04 -13.28
C ASP A 106 -3.73 -6.24 -12.79
N LEU A 107 -4.99 -6.33 -13.21
CA LEU A 107 -5.88 -7.44 -12.88
C LEU A 107 -5.61 -8.71 -13.71
N PHE A 108 -4.72 -8.62 -14.70
CA PHE A 108 -4.28 -9.74 -15.55
C PHE A 108 -2.91 -10.29 -15.15
N LEU A 109 -2.44 -9.99 -13.94
CA LEU A 109 -1.24 -10.61 -13.37
C LEU A 109 -1.39 -12.14 -13.29
N GLU A 110 -0.41 -12.86 -13.81
CA GLU A 110 -0.35 -14.32 -13.79
C GLU A 110 0.72 -14.82 -12.82
N THR A 111 0.61 -16.07 -12.37
CA THR A 111 1.61 -16.69 -11.48
C THR A 111 2.99 -16.79 -12.14
N THR A 112 3.07 -16.81 -13.47
CA THR A 112 4.32 -16.77 -14.25
C THR A 112 5.01 -15.40 -14.23
N ASP A 113 4.34 -14.37 -13.70
CA ASP A 113 4.88 -13.03 -13.52
C ASP A 113 5.58 -12.86 -12.16
N LEU A 114 5.50 -13.84 -11.27
CA LEU A 114 6.05 -13.75 -9.92
C LEU A 114 7.58 -14.00 -9.89
N PRO A 115 8.32 -13.30 -9.02
CA PRO A 115 9.74 -13.52 -8.82
C PRO A 115 10.03 -14.79 -8.03
N CYS A 116 11.29 -15.23 -8.05
CA CYS A 116 11.78 -16.16 -7.05
C CYS A 116 12.01 -15.43 -5.72
N TRP A 117 11.38 -15.90 -4.66
CA TRP A 117 11.45 -15.32 -3.32
C TRP A 117 12.74 -15.71 -2.59
N ARG A 118 13.31 -14.78 -1.82
CA ARG A 118 14.44 -15.05 -0.93
C ARG A 118 14.05 -14.91 0.54
N HIS A 119 14.76 -15.64 1.40
CA HIS A 119 14.56 -15.56 2.85
C HIS A 119 14.70 -14.13 3.36
N GLY A 120 13.76 -13.72 4.21
CA GLY A 120 13.73 -12.39 4.82
C GLY A 120 13.20 -11.26 3.93
N GLU A 121 12.89 -11.51 2.65
CA GLU A 121 12.23 -10.52 1.79
C GLU A 121 10.80 -10.22 2.27
N TRP A 122 10.31 -9.05 1.88
CA TRP A 122 8.95 -8.60 2.18
C TRP A 122 8.12 -8.54 0.91
N LEU A 123 6.83 -8.87 1.02
CA LEU A 123 5.81 -8.62 0.02
C LEU A 123 4.76 -7.67 0.59
N HIS A 124 4.45 -6.59 -0.12
CA HIS A 124 3.34 -5.71 0.19
C HIS A 124 2.31 -5.70 -0.94
N LEU A 125 1.02 -5.76 -0.60
CA LEU A 125 -0.06 -5.66 -1.57
C LEU A 125 -1.33 -5.06 -0.97
N CYS A 126 -2.19 -4.57 -1.86
CA CYS A 126 -3.50 -4.02 -1.54
C CYS A 126 -4.65 -4.89 -2.08
N SER A 127 -5.89 -4.62 -1.66
CA SER A 127 -7.04 -5.44 -2.04
C SER A 127 -7.41 -5.35 -3.52
N ILE A 128 -6.98 -4.32 -4.27
CA ILE A 128 -7.24 -4.22 -5.72
C ILE A 128 -6.71 -5.46 -6.45
N ALA A 129 -5.52 -5.94 -6.11
CA ALA A 129 -4.93 -7.16 -6.67
C ALA A 129 -5.77 -8.42 -6.40
N LEU A 130 -6.69 -8.37 -5.45
CA LEU A 130 -7.60 -9.46 -5.10
C LEU A 130 -8.99 -9.29 -5.75
N SER A 131 -9.26 -8.20 -6.47
CA SER A 131 -10.60 -7.86 -6.93
C SER A 131 -11.08 -8.69 -8.13
N ALA A 132 -10.17 -9.26 -8.94
CA ALA A 132 -10.52 -10.08 -10.10
C ALA A 132 -9.47 -11.16 -10.40
N GLU A 133 -9.88 -12.19 -11.13
CA GLU A 133 -8.97 -13.18 -11.73
C GLU A 133 -8.39 -12.66 -13.05
N PRO A 134 -7.16 -13.05 -13.44
CA PRO A 134 -6.25 -13.98 -12.74
C PRO A 134 -5.44 -13.37 -11.58
N SER A 135 -5.46 -12.04 -11.40
CA SER A 135 -4.60 -11.37 -10.40
C SER A 135 -4.81 -11.87 -8.97
N ARG A 136 -6.06 -12.16 -8.57
CA ARG A 136 -6.37 -12.71 -7.25
C ARG A 136 -5.62 -14.01 -6.96
N THR A 137 -5.67 -14.98 -7.89
CA THR A 137 -4.93 -16.24 -7.74
C THR A 137 -3.43 -15.99 -7.64
N SER A 138 -2.90 -15.10 -8.48
CA SER A 138 -1.48 -14.75 -8.49
C SER A 138 -1.02 -14.06 -7.19
N ALA A 139 -1.82 -13.14 -6.65
CA ALA A 139 -1.56 -12.44 -5.41
C ALA A 139 -1.55 -13.40 -4.20
N PHE A 140 -2.53 -14.30 -4.08
CA PHE A 140 -2.53 -15.31 -3.02
C PHE A 140 -1.39 -16.33 -3.16
N THR A 141 -1.01 -16.66 -4.39
CA THR A 141 0.17 -17.49 -4.66
C THR A 141 1.42 -16.78 -4.16
N ALA A 142 1.60 -15.50 -4.49
CA ALA A 142 2.74 -14.69 -4.02
C ALA A 142 2.83 -14.62 -2.49
N MET A 143 1.70 -14.35 -1.80
CA MET A 143 1.65 -14.33 -0.33
C MET A 143 2.05 -15.68 0.29
N THR A 144 1.62 -16.78 -0.33
CA THR A 144 1.91 -18.14 0.15
C THR A 144 3.37 -18.51 -0.08
N GLU A 145 3.88 -18.28 -1.29
CA GLU A 145 5.24 -18.65 -1.69
C GLU A 145 6.31 -17.85 -0.94
N ILE A 146 6.11 -16.54 -0.73
CA ILE A 146 7.09 -15.75 0.03
C ILE A 146 7.19 -16.21 1.48
N ARG A 147 6.08 -16.59 2.11
CA ARG A 147 6.09 -17.16 3.47
C ARG A 147 6.80 -18.51 3.51
N HIS A 148 6.59 -19.37 2.51
CA HIS A 148 7.33 -20.63 2.40
C HIS A 148 8.83 -20.43 2.20
N ALA A 149 9.25 -19.35 1.52
CA ALA A 149 10.65 -18.95 1.41
C ALA A 149 11.22 -18.32 2.70
N GLY A 150 10.39 -18.13 3.73
CA GLY A 150 10.76 -17.48 5.00
C GLY A 150 10.87 -15.96 4.90
N GLY A 151 10.11 -15.33 4.00
CA GLY A 151 9.86 -13.90 3.98
C GLY A 151 8.60 -13.52 4.76
N PHE A 152 8.17 -12.27 4.59
CA PHE A 152 7.05 -11.67 5.33
C PHE A 152 6.04 -11.02 4.40
N VAL A 153 4.79 -10.95 4.84
CA VAL A 153 3.69 -10.35 4.10
C VAL A 153 3.14 -9.14 4.85
N SER A 154 3.09 -8.01 4.16
CA SER A 154 2.39 -6.79 4.56
C SER A 154 1.13 -6.62 3.73
N PHE A 155 0.01 -6.35 4.39
CA PHE A 155 -1.27 -6.14 3.72
C PHE A 155 -1.92 -4.84 4.19
N ASP A 156 -2.22 -3.95 3.24
CA ASP A 156 -3.07 -2.77 3.46
C ASP A 156 -4.30 -2.95 2.58
N PRO A 157 -5.50 -3.26 3.12
CA PRO A 157 -6.68 -3.48 2.30
C PRO A 157 -6.90 -2.38 1.28
N ASN A 158 -6.71 -1.11 1.65
CA ASN A 158 -6.86 0.06 0.80
C ASN A 158 -8.10 -0.07 -0.11
N ILE A 159 -9.26 -0.32 0.52
CA ILE A 159 -10.44 -0.83 -0.16
C ILE A 159 -10.95 0.17 -1.21
N ARG A 160 -11.26 -0.34 -2.40
CA ARG A 160 -11.95 0.39 -3.48
C ARG A 160 -13.17 -0.40 -3.89
N GLU A 161 -14.29 -0.18 -3.18
CA GLU A 161 -15.53 -0.96 -3.32
C GLU A 161 -16.01 -1.04 -4.78
N ASP A 162 -15.85 0.05 -5.52
CA ASP A 162 -16.14 0.20 -6.95
C ASP A 162 -15.50 -0.84 -7.89
N LEU A 163 -14.44 -1.50 -7.46
CA LEU A 163 -13.72 -2.52 -8.24
C LEU A 163 -14.16 -3.94 -7.92
N TRP A 164 -15.01 -4.13 -6.92
CA TRP A 164 -15.50 -5.44 -6.48
C TRP A 164 -16.87 -5.75 -7.07
N GLN A 165 -17.09 -7.00 -7.48
CA GLN A 165 -18.37 -7.43 -8.03
C GLN A 165 -19.47 -7.44 -6.97
N ASP A 166 -19.11 -7.82 -5.74
CA ASP A 166 -19.99 -7.79 -4.58
C ASP A 166 -19.21 -7.76 -3.26
N GLU A 167 -19.86 -7.29 -2.19
CA GLU A 167 -19.28 -7.14 -0.86
C GLU A 167 -18.94 -8.49 -0.20
N HIS A 168 -19.66 -9.57 -0.53
CA HIS A 168 -19.39 -10.88 0.04
C HIS A 168 -18.05 -11.42 -0.42
N LEU A 169 -17.74 -11.26 -1.71
CA LEU A 169 -16.46 -11.63 -2.29
C LEU A 169 -15.31 -10.80 -1.72
N LEU A 170 -15.49 -9.49 -1.59
CA LEU A 170 -14.53 -8.61 -0.89
C LEU A 170 -14.21 -9.15 0.51
N ARG A 171 -15.23 -9.40 1.32
CA ARG A 171 -15.05 -9.91 2.69
C ARG A 171 -14.36 -11.28 2.73
N LEU A 172 -14.65 -12.17 1.79
CA LEU A 172 -13.97 -13.47 1.67
C LEU A 172 -12.47 -13.28 1.40
N CYS A 173 -12.13 -12.47 0.40
CA CYS A 173 -10.74 -12.20 0.04
C CYS A 173 -9.98 -11.49 1.16
N LEU A 174 -10.59 -10.53 1.85
CA LEU A 174 -9.98 -9.87 3.01
C LEU A 174 -9.65 -10.88 4.11
N ARG A 175 -10.58 -11.78 4.48
CA ARG A 175 -10.30 -12.81 5.49
C ARG A 175 -9.11 -13.70 5.10
N GLN A 176 -9.07 -14.14 3.85
CA GLN A 176 -7.96 -14.97 3.36
C GLN A 176 -6.63 -14.22 3.37
N ALA A 177 -6.62 -12.94 2.97
CA ALA A 177 -5.42 -12.11 2.99
C ALA A 177 -4.92 -11.86 4.42
N LEU A 178 -5.84 -11.60 5.36
CA LEU A 178 -5.50 -11.42 6.78
C LEU A 178 -4.86 -12.66 7.39
N GLN A 179 -5.30 -13.87 7.03
CA GLN A 179 -4.68 -15.14 7.46
C GLN A 179 -3.25 -15.33 6.92
N LEU A 180 -2.94 -14.66 5.82
CA LEU A 180 -1.65 -14.76 5.15
C LEU A 180 -0.70 -13.61 5.52
N ALA A 181 -1.15 -12.56 6.20
CA ALA A 181 -0.37 -11.37 6.49
C ALA A 181 0.30 -11.39 7.86
N ASP A 182 1.58 -11.01 7.91
CA ASP A 182 2.33 -10.81 9.16
C ASP A 182 2.11 -9.39 9.72
N VAL A 183 1.98 -8.41 8.82
CA VAL A 183 1.77 -6.99 9.15
C VAL A 183 0.55 -6.47 8.42
N VAL A 184 -0.43 -5.96 9.15
CA VAL A 184 -1.67 -5.43 8.58
C VAL A 184 -1.84 -3.99 9.01
N LYS A 185 -2.08 -3.09 8.06
CA LYS A 185 -2.49 -1.70 8.34
C LYS A 185 -3.93 -1.52 7.87
N LEU A 186 -4.76 -0.91 8.71
CA LEU A 186 -6.16 -0.59 8.45
C LEU A 186 -6.40 0.90 8.70
N SER A 187 -7.30 1.52 7.94
CA SER A 187 -7.98 2.74 8.35
C SER A 187 -9.05 2.44 9.43
N GLU A 188 -9.61 3.47 10.06
CA GLU A 188 -10.75 3.28 10.96
C GLU A 188 -12.00 2.72 10.26
N GLU A 189 -12.20 3.10 9.00
CA GLU A 189 -13.33 2.63 8.19
C GLU A 189 -13.16 1.15 7.84
N GLU A 190 -11.96 0.76 7.41
CA GLU A 190 -11.61 -0.63 7.12
C GLU A 190 -11.66 -1.49 8.38
N TRP A 191 -11.21 -0.96 9.51
CA TRP A 191 -11.37 -1.60 10.81
C TRP A 191 -12.84 -1.91 11.10
N ARG A 192 -13.75 -0.93 10.92
CA ARG A 192 -15.18 -1.13 11.16
C ARG A 192 -15.77 -2.17 10.19
N LEU A 193 -15.38 -2.12 8.92
CA LEU A 193 -15.84 -3.07 7.91
C LEU A 193 -15.41 -4.52 8.23
N ILE A 194 -14.15 -4.71 8.62
CA ILE A 194 -13.56 -6.02 8.88
C ILE A 194 -14.01 -6.58 10.24
N SER A 195 -13.94 -5.78 11.30
CA SER A 195 -14.24 -6.22 12.67
C SER A 195 -15.73 -6.17 13.03
N GLY A 196 -16.52 -5.36 12.33
CA GLY A 196 -17.90 -5.05 12.69
C GLY A 196 -18.05 -4.24 13.99
N LYS A 197 -16.96 -3.63 14.50
CA LYS A 197 -16.92 -2.98 15.82
C LYS A 197 -16.23 -1.61 15.76
N THR A 198 -16.53 -0.75 16.72
CA THR A 198 -15.69 0.41 17.03
C THR A 198 -14.37 -0.06 17.65
N GLN A 199 -13.26 0.54 17.23
CA GLN A 199 -11.93 0.14 17.68
C GLN A 199 -11.74 0.36 19.19
N ASN A 200 -11.27 -0.67 19.88
CA ASN A 200 -10.72 -0.58 21.22
C ASN A 200 -9.55 -1.57 21.39
N ASP A 201 -8.79 -1.41 22.48
CA ASP A 201 -7.56 -2.17 22.73
C ASP A 201 -7.80 -3.69 22.86
N ARG A 202 -8.96 -4.09 23.40
CA ARG A 202 -9.30 -5.51 23.52
C ARG A 202 -9.59 -6.13 22.16
N ASP A 203 -10.35 -5.43 21.32
CA ASP A 203 -10.78 -5.93 20.02
C ASP A 203 -9.62 -5.97 19.02
N ILE A 204 -8.69 -5.01 19.04
CA ILE A 204 -7.49 -5.05 18.19
C ILE A 204 -6.59 -6.24 18.53
N CYS A 205 -6.39 -6.53 19.82
CA CYS A 205 -5.70 -7.75 20.26
C CYS A 205 -6.45 -9.02 19.87
N ALA A 206 -7.78 -9.03 19.95
CA ALA A 206 -8.59 -10.19 19.57
C ALA A 206 -8.48 -10.48 18.06
N LEU A 207 -8.57 -9.45 17.21
CA LEU A 207 -8.43 -9.60 15.77
C LEU A 207 -7.01 -10.03 15.38
N ALA A 208 -5.98 -9.40 15.95
CA ALA A 208 -4.60 -9.80 15.71
C ALA A 208 -4.36 -11.27 16.09
N LYS A 209 -4.95 -11.74 17.20
CA LYS A 209 -4.86 -13.14 17.62
C LYS A 209 -5.66 -14.08 16.71
N GLU A 210 -6.85 -13.70 16.26
CA GLU A 210 -7.71 -14.51 15.38
C GLU A 210 -7.02 -14.86 14.07
N TYR A 211 -6.31 -13.89 13.49
CA TYR A 211 -5.60 -14.04 12.21
C TYR A 211 -4.09 -14.30 12.36
N GLU A 212 -3.60 -14.48 13.60
CA GLU A 212 -2.18 -14.66 13.93
C GLU A 212 -1.26 -13.54 13.37
N ILE A 213 -1.79 -12.31 13.26
CA ILE A 213 -1.08 -11.14 12.76
C ILE A 213 -0.05 -10.68 13.81
N ALA A 214 1.22 -10.60 13.40
CA ALA A 214 2.31 -10.20 14.30
C ALA A 214 2.22 -8.72 14.68
N MET A 215 1.88 -7.86 13.72
CA MET A 215 1.69 -6.41 13.91
C MET A 215 0.43 -5.93 13.18
N LEU A 216 -0.56 -5.45 13.95
CA LEU A 216 -1.79 -4.87 13.42
C LEU A 216 -1.84 -3.37 13.75
N LEU A 217 -1.96 -2.53 12.75
CA LEU A 217 -2.00 -1.07 12.87
C LEU A 217 -3.36 -0.54 12.43
N VAL A 218 -3.92 0.39 13.20
CA VAL A 218 -5.13 1.14 12.84
C VAL A 218 -4.81 2.62 12.85
N THR A 219 -4.74 3.23 11.66
CA THR A 219 -4.45 4.66 11.48
C THR A 219 -5.71 5.50 11.68
N LYS A 220 -5.59 6.63 12.38
CA LYS A 220 -6.68 7.54 12.77
C LYS A 220 -6.47 8.96 12.24
N GLY A 221 -5.93 9.08 11.03
CA GLY A 221 -5.57 10.38 10.43
C GLY A 221 -4.66 11.20 11.35
N ALA A 222 -5.07 12.44 11.64
CA ALA A 222 -4.32 13.37 12.49
C ALA A 222 -4.20 12.93 13.96
N GLU A 223 -5.02 11.98 14.42
CA GLU A 223 -4.91 11.44 15.79
C GLU A 223 -3.77 10.44 15.96
N GLY A 224 -3.21 9.93 14.85
CA GLY A 224 -2.05 9.04 14.83
C GLY A 224 -2.40 7.58 14.55
N VAL A 225 -1.84 6.65 15.32
CA VAL A 225 -1.98 5.21 15.07
C VAL A 225 -2.05 4.38 16.36
N VAL A 226 -2.92 3.38 16.34
CA VAL A 226 -2.98 2.33 17.37
C VAL A 226 -2.30 1.08 16.81
N VAL A 227 -1.36 0.52 17.56
CA VAL A 227 -0.56 -0.64 17.13
C VAL A 227 -0.76 -1.76 18.14
N CYS A 228 -1.28 -2.90 17.68
CA CYS A 228 -1.19 -4.16 18.40
C CYS A 228 0.04 -4.91 17.89
N TYR A 229 1.06 -5.04 18.74
CA TYR A 229 2.27 -5.78 18.43
C TYR A 229 2.52 -6.83 19.51
N ARG A 230 2.56 -8.11 19.10
CA ARG A 230 2.82 -9.24 20.02
C ARG A 230 1.89 -9.28 21.25
N GLY A 231 0.62 -8.94 21.03
CA GLY A 231 -0.43 -8.94 22.07
C GLY A 231 -0.41 -7.73 23.01
N GLN A 232 0.42 -6.72 22.74
CA GLN A 232 0.43 -5.45 23.46
C GLN A 232 -0.07 -4.32 22.56
N VAL A 233 -0.88 -3.43 23.13
CA VAL A 233 -1.42 -2.26 22.42
C VAL A 233 -0.64 -1.02 22.79
N HIS A 234 -0.23 -0.28 21.77
CA HIS A 234 0.48 0.98 21.87
C HIS A 234 -0.28 2.05 21.10
N HIS A 235 -0.37 3.25 21.69
CA HIS A 235 -0.99 4.41 21.07
C HIS A 235 0.10 5.43 20.76
N PHE A 236 0.14 5.90 19.52
CA PHE A 236 1.06 6.93 19.07
C PHE A 236 0.25 8.12 18.59
N ALA A 237 0.45 9.28 19.22
CA ALA A 237 -0.20 10.51 18.83
C ALA A 237 0.23 10.93 17.43
N GLY A 238 -0.69 11.49 16.65
CA GLY A 238 -0.39 11.99 15.31
C GLY A 238 0.49 13.23 15.32
N MET A 239 1.11 13.49 14.17
CA MET A 239 1.85 14.71 13.91
C MET A 239 0.90 15.74 13.29
N SER A 240 0.84 16.95 13.87
CA SER A 240 0.10 18.06 13.28
C SER A 240 0.89 18.65 12.12
N VAL A 241 0.28 18.69 10.95
CA VAL A 241 0.81 19.26 9.71
C VAL A 241 -0.30 19.98 8.95
N ASP A 242 0.06 20.98 8.15
CA ASP A 242 -0.87 21.66 7.26
C ASP A 242 -1.19 20.74 6.08
N CYS A 243 -2.38 20.15 6.09
CA CYS A 243 -2.84 19.24 5.05
C CYS A 243 -3.26 20.00 3.79
N VAL A 244 -2.55 19.77 2.69
CA VAL A 244 -2.88 20.26 1.34
C VAL A 244 -3.64 19.19 0.55
N ASP A 245 -3.23 17.92 0.68
CA ASP A 245 -3.81 16.77 -0.03
C ASP A 245 -3.62 15.50 0.81
N SER A 246 -4.69 14.83 1.22
CA SER A 246 -4.59 13.58 2.00
C SER A 246 -4.20 12.34 1.16
N THR A 247 -4.12 12.46 -0.17
CA THR A 247 -3.85 11.37 -1.11
C THR A 247 -2.45 10.82 -0.90
N GLY A 248 -2.32 9.49 -0.79
CA GLY A 248 -1.02 8.84 -0.60
C GLY A 248 -0.48 8.88 0.83
N ALA A 249 -1.17 9.52 1.78
CA ALA A 249 -0.71 9.56 3.18
C ALA A 249 -0.60 8.16 3.81
N GLY A 250 -1.57 7.29 3.54
CA GLY A 250 -1.54 5.90 3.98
C GLY A 250 -0.40 5.11 3.33
N ASP A 251 -0.18 5.31 2.04
CA ASP A 251 0.88 4.64 1.28
C ASP A 251 2.27 5.10 1.76
N ALA A 252 2.43 6.40 2.03
CA ALA A 252 3.65 6.97 2.60
C ALA A 252 3.92 6.43 4.02
N PHE A 253 2.87 6.31 4.83
CA PHE A 253 2.97 5.67 6.14
C PHE A 253 3.48 4.22 6.01
N VAL A 254 2.90 3.44 5.09
CA VAL A 254 3.33 2.07 4.81
C VAL A 254 4.77 2.02 4.27
N ALA A 255 5.18 2.97 3.42
CA ALA A 255 6.55 3.05 2.93
C ALA A 255 7.56 3.26 4.07
N GLY A 256 7.29 4.17 5.00
CA GLY A 256 8.11 4.39 6.20
C GLY A 256 8.16 3.14 7.09
N LEU A 257 6.99 2.52 7.33
CA LEU A 257 6.85 1.28 8.10
C LEU A 257 7.72 0.16 7.50
N LEU A 258 7.61 -0.10 6.21
CA LEU A 258 8.32 -1.19 5.53
C LEU A 258 9.81 -0.90 5.33
N THR A 259 10.21 0.36 5.21
CA THR A 259 11.63 0.73 5.21
C THR A 259 12.29 0.37 6.54
N GLY A 260 11.62 0.66 7.65
CA GLY A 260 12.09 0.27 8.98
C GLY A 260 12.09 -1.25 9.17
N LEU A 261 10.97 -1.92 8.90
CA LEU A 261 10.80 -3.36 9.07
C LEU A 261 11.74 -4.19 8.18
N SER A 262 11.99 -3.76 6.93
CA SER A 262 12.93 -4.46 6.05
C SER A 262 14.38 -4.35 6.52
N SER A 263 14.72 -3.34 7.31
CA SER A 263 16.04 -3.17 7.90
C SER A 263 16.27 -4.02 9.15
N THR A 264 15.24 -4.19 9.98
CA THR A 264 15.38 -4.82 11.31
C THR A 264 14.61 -6.12 11.51
N GLY A 265 13.73 -6.47 10.57
CA GLY A 265 12.70 -7.48 10.75
C GLY A 265 11.70 -7.10 11.84
N LEU A 266 10.86 -8.08 12.24
CA LEU A 266 9.94 -7.97 13.38
C LEU A 266 10.71 -8.12 14.71
N SER A 267 11.53 -7.11 15.04
CA SER A 267 12.38 -7.08 16.24
C SER A 267 11.60 -7.23 17.55
N THR A 268 12.20 -7.86 18.57
CA THR A 268 11.67 -7.92 19.94
C THR A 268 11.87 -6.61 20.70
N ASP A 269 12.72 -5.70 20.21
CA ASP A 269 13.04 -4.44 20.88
C ASP A 269 11.94 -3.40 20.64
N GLU A 270 11.24 -3.02 21.72
CA GLU A 270 10.20 -2.00 21.68
C GLU A 270 10.73 -0.63 21.22
N ARG A 271 12.00 -0.31 21.49
CA ARG A 271 12.60 0.96 21.03
C ARG A 271 12.68 1.00 19.52
N GLU A 272 12.98 -0.13 18.90
CA GLU A 272 13.06 -0.23 17.45
C GLU A 272 11.66 -0.14 16.83
N MET A 273 10.67 -0.84 17.40
CA MET A 273 9.27 -0.68 16.97
C MET A 273 8.83 0.78 17.03
N ARG A 274 9.11 1.50 18.13
CA ARG A 274 8.76 2.92 18.26
C ARG A 274 9.42 3.79 17.20
N ARG A 275 10.68 3.55 16.85
CA ARG A 275 11.37 4.28 15.77
C ARG A 275 10.74 4.02 14.40
N ILE A 276 10.37 2.78 14.14
CA ILE A 276 9.71 2.39 12.88
C ILE A 276 8.34 3.07 12.77
N ILE A 277 7.56 3.09 13.85
CA ILE A 277 6.26 3.78 13.86
C ILE A 277 6.43 5.30 13.72
N ASP A 278 7.42 5.90 14.38
CA ASP A 278 7.75 7.32 14.21
C ASP A 278 8.10 7.65 12.75
N LEU A 279 8.95 6.85 12.12
CA LEU A 279 9.28 6.98 10.69
C LEU A 279 8.02 6.90 9.82
N ALA A 280 7.16 5.92 10.06
CA ALA A 280 5.89 5.77 9.33
C ALA A 280 4.98 7.00 9.50
N GLN A 281 4.79 7.49 10.73
CA GLN A 281 3.98 8.68 10.99
C GLN A 281 4.54 9.93 10.32
N ARG A 282 5.86 10.13 10.35
CA ARG A 282 6.51 11.26 9.68
C ARG A 282 6.34 11.20 8.16
N CYS A 283 6.45 10.02 7.56
CA CYS A 283 6.21 9.86 6.13
C CYS A 283 4.76 10.18 5.76
N GLY A 284 3.79 9.66 6.51
CA GLY A 284 2.37 9.97 6.30
C GLY A 284 2.04 11.45 6.46
N ALA A 285 2.66 12.12 7.44
CA ALA A 285 2.45 13.54 7.70
C ALA A 285 3.10 14.45 6.64
N LEU A 286 4.29 14.11 6.14
CA LEU A 286 4.93 14.89 5.07
C LEU A 286 4.23 14.70 3.73
N ALA A 287 3.72 13.50 3.43
CA ALA A 287 3.05 13.22 2.17
C ALA A 287 1.82 14.10 1.92
N VAL A 288 1.20 14.64 2.98
CA VAL A 288 0.01 15.49 2.82
C VAL A 288 0.28 16.95 2.48
N THR A 289 1.55 17.37 2.41
CA THR A 289 1.91 18.79 2.23
C THR A 289 1.95 19.25 0.77
N ALA A 290 1.72 18.36 -0.20
CA ALA A 290 1.63 18.71 -1.61
C ALA A 290 0.58 17.86 -2.35
N LYS A 291 0.09 18.35 -3.49
CA LYS A 291 -0.88 17.63 -4.32
C LYS A 291 -0.27 16.42 -5.01
N GLY A 292 -1.01 15.31 -5.03
CA GLY A 292 -0.65 14.07 -5.71
C GLY A 292 0.12 13.08 -4.82
N ALA A 293 -0.12 11.79 -5.03
CA ALA A 293 0.28 10.73 -4.11
C ALA A 293 1.81 10.58 -3.94
N MET A 294 2.58 10.78 -5.02
CA MET A 294 4.04 10.63 -5.01
C MET A 294 4.79 11.96 -4.81
N THR A 295 4.10 13.09 -4.87
CA THR A 295 4.75 14.41 -4.95
C THR A 295 5.53 14.76 -3.68
N ALA A 296 4.91 14.58 -2.51
CA ALA A 296 5.52 14.87 -1.21
C ALA A 296 5.98 13.63 -0.45
N LEU A 297 6.18 12.49 -1.13
CA LEU A 297 6.86 11.36 -0.51
C LEU A 297 8.28 11.80 -0.10
N PRO A 298 8.61 11.77 1.20
CA PRO A 298 9.86 12.34 1.66
C PRO A 298 11.03 11.47 1.24
N CYS A 299 12.16 12.12 0.99
CA CYS A 299 13.45 11.45 0.93
C CYS A 299 14.07 11.37 2.32
N ARG A 300 15.09 10.51 2.46
CA ARG A 300 15.80 10.32 3.73
C ARG A 300 16.33 11.63 4.35
N GLN A 301 16.79 12.57 3.53
CA GLN A 301 17.36 13.85 3.99
C GLN A 301 16.32 14.76 4.64
N GLU A 302 15.05 14.68 4.24
CA GLU A 302 13.95 15.47 4.81
C GLU A 302 13.47 14.90 6.17
N LEU A 303 13.95 13.70 6.52
CA LEU A 303 13.61 12.99 7.76
C LEU A 303 14.75 12.95 8.79
N GLU A 304 15.89 13.57 8.50
CA GLU A 304 17.00 13.76 9.46
C GLU A 304 16.89 15.13 10.14
#